data_AF-A0A662Y5B7-F1
#
_entry.id   AF-A0A662Y5B7-F1
#
_cell.length_a   1.000
_cell.length_b   1.000
_cell.length_c   1.000
_cell.angle_alpha   90.00
_cell.angle_beta   90.00
_cell.angle_gamma   90.00
#
_symmetry.space_group_name_H-M   'P 1'
#
loop_
_entity.id
_entity.type
_entity.pdbx_description
1 polymer ?
#
loop_
_entity_poly.entity_id
_entity_poly.type
_entity_poly.pdbx_seq_one_letter_code
_entity_poly.pdbx_strand_id
1 'polypeptide(L)'
;MDQRGRRLQAQLQFMERNGRALEELVAKTLRAREEQESFLGVFAKTLEDIAAQEEFPPLAQCLGSLGECGQKLVSESHDVMLLRPESEILLAVTQIQDWAIVPMKQGSSAKEKEKKLRMLSDQKRRVENVNALLDTHTENFEHYRVLKMKVSQHCRSPVRSVVR
;
A
#
# COMPACT_ATOMS: atom_id res chain seq x y z
N MET A 1 28.17 -2.80 32.13
CA MET A 1 27.51 -2.36 30.88
C MET A 1 27.25 -0.87 30.95
N ASP A 2 27.79 -0.11 30.00
CA ASP A 2 27.68 1.35 29.98
C ASP A 2 26.23 1.82 29.73
N GLN A 3 25.90 3.04 30.13
CA GLN A 3 24.58 3.65 29.96
C GLN A 3 24.11 3.63 28.49
N ARG A 4 25.05 3.79 27.56
CA ARG A 4 24.84 3.68 26.11
C ARG A 4 24.45 2.24 25.70
N GLY A 5 25.07 1.22 26.29
CA GLY A 5 24.74 -0.19 26.05
C GLY A 5 23.34 -0.55 26.53
N ARG A 6 22.96 -0.08 27.72
CA ARG A 6 21.59 -0.27 28.26
C ARG A 6 20.53 0.40 27.39
N ARG A 7 20.79 1.62 26.90
CA ARG A 7 19.87 2.33 25.99
C ARG A 7 19.68 1.59 24.66
N LEU A 8 20.77 1.09 24.06
CA LEU A 8 20.70 0.30 22.83
C LEU A 8 19.93 -1.01 23.02
N GLN A 9 20.14 -1.70 24.14
CA GLN A 9 19.41 -2.93 24.45
C GLN A 9 17.91 -2.69 24.62
N ALA A 10 17.52 -1.60 25.29
CA ALA A 10 16.12 -1.21 25.42
C ALA A 10 15.49 -0.85 24.06
N GLN A 11 16.21 -0.14 23.19
CA GLN A 11 15.75 0.18 21.83
C GLN A 11 15.56 -1.08 20.98
N LEU A 12 16.48 -2.04 21.06
CA LEU A 12 16.35 -3.33 20.37
C LEU A 12 15.11 -4.11 20.82
N GLN A 13 14.90 -4.22 22.13
CA GLN A 13 13.71 -4.90 22.68
C GLN A 13 12.41 -4.22 22.27
N PHE A 14 12.40 -2.88 22.21
CA PHE A 14 11.26 -2.12 21.71
C PHE A 14 10.99 -2.40 20.24
N MET A 15 12.02 -2.38 19.39
CA MET A 15 11.88 -2.68 17.97
C MET A 15 11.37 -4.10 17.73
N GLU A 16 11.84 -5.09 18.49
CA GLU A 16 11.40 -6.49 18.35
C GLU A 16 9.94 -6.68 18.74
N ARG A 17 9.50 -6.08 19.85
CA ARG A 17 8.11 -6.18 20.29
C ARG A 17 7.16 -5.55 19.29
N ASN A 18 7.51 -4.36 18.79
CA ASN A 18 6.69 -3.66 17.81
C ASN A 18 6.73 -4.33 16.43
N GLY A 19 7.87 -4.90 16.03
CA GLY A 19 7.97 -5.69 14.80
C GLY A 19 7.02 -6.89 14.81
N ARG A 20 7.01 -7.67 15.91
CA ARG A 20 6.06 -8.78 16.07
C ARG A 20 4.61 -8.33 16.10
N ALA A 21 4.30 -7.23 16.81
CA ALA A 21 2.95 -6.68 16.85
C ALA A 21 2.47 -6.25 15.45
N LEU A 22 3.37 -5.69 14.63
CA LEU A 22 3.09 -5.33 13.25
C LEU A 22 2.86 -6.57 12.38
N GLU A 23 3.69 -7.60 12.48
CA GLU A 23 3.49 -8.89 11.80
C GLU A 23 2.11 -9.48 12.12
N GLU A 24 1.72 -9.50 13.39
CA GLU A 24 0.41 -9.99 13.82
C GLU A 24 -0.75 -9.15 13.27
N LEU A 25 -0.60 -7.83 13.22
CA LEU A 25 -1.62 -6.92 12.66
C LEU A 25 -1.79 -7.13 11.15
N VAL A 26 -0.69 -7.35 10.43
CA VAL A 26 -0.71 -7.65 9.00
C VAL A 26 -1.44 -8.97 8.77
N ALA A 27 -1.07 -10.02 9.51
CA ALA A 27 -1.73 -11.33 9.40
C ALA A 27 -3.23 -11.29 9.74
N LYS A 28 -3.66 -10.44 10.66
CA LYS A 28 -5.09 -10.20 10.96
C LYS A 28 -5.79 -9.47 9.82
N THR A 29 -5.13 -8.46 9.24
CA THR A 29 -5.67 -7.68 8.13
C THR A 29 -5.87 -8.55 6.90
N LEU A 30 -4.90 -9.41 6.58
CA LEU A 30 -5.01 -10.36 5.46
C LEU A 30 -6.18 -11.32 5.65
N ARG A 31 -6.29 -11.95 6.82
CA ARG A 31 -7.43 -12.84 7.13
C ARG A 31 -8.78 -12.14 7.02
N ALA A 32 -8.90 -10.92 7.56
CA ALA A 32 -10.14 -10.15 7.45
C ALA A 32 -10.50 -9.83 6.00
N ARG A 33 -9.50 -9.63 5.14
CA ARG A 33 -9.70 -9.40 3.70
C ARG A 33 -10.09 -10.67 2.95
N GLU A 34 -9.48 -11.81 3.24
CA GLU A 34 -9.87 -13.12 2.69
C GLU A 34 -11.33 -13.46 3.05
N GLU A 35 -11.73 -13.24 4.31
CA GLU A 35 -13.11 -13.44 4.76
C GLU A 35 -14.10 -12.52 4.02
N GLN A 36 -13.73 -11.24 3.86
CA GLN A 36 -14.52 -10.27 3.11
C GLN A 36 -14.65 -10.65 1.63
N GLU A 37 -13.55 -11.11 1.01
CA GLU A 37 -13.52 -11.56 -0.38
C GLU A 37 -14.46 -12.75 -0.60
N SER A 38 -14.38 -13.74 0.27
CA SER A 38 -15.25 -14.91 0.27
C SER A 38 -16.73 -14.51 0.36
N PHE A 39 -17.08 -13.63 1.30
CA PHE A 39 -18.44 -13.12 1.45
C PHE A 39 -18.93 -12.38 0.20
N LEU A 40 -18.12 -11.46 -0.34
CA LEU A 40 -18.48 -10.66 -1.50
C LEU A 40 -18.61 -11.52 -2.76
N GLY A 41 -17.76 -12.53 -2.93
CA GLY A 41 -17.84 -13.49 -4.04
C GLY A 41 -19.15 -14.29 -4.00
N VAL A 42 -19.57 -14.76 -2.82
CA VAL A 42 -20.85 -15.44 -2.63
C VAL A 42 -22.03 -14.48 -2.88
N PHE A 43 -21.95 -13.25 -2.38
CA PHE A 43 -22.97 -12.23 -2.59
C PHE A 43 -23.17 -11.92 -4.08
N ALA A 44 -22.07 -11.66 -4.80
CA ALA A 44 -22.10 -11.39 -6.24
C ALA A 44 -22.68 -12.56 -7.03
N LYS A 45 -22.28 -13.79 -6.68
CA LYS A 45 -22.81 -14.99 -7.33
C LYS A 45 -24.31 -15.18 -7.09
N THR A 46 -24.75 -14.91 -5.87
CA THR A 46 -26.18 -14.98 -5.52
C THR A 46 -27.01 -13.98 -6.33
N LEU A 47 -26.49 -12.77 -6.58
CA LEU A 47 -27.15 -11.78 -7.43
C LEU A 47 -27.28 -12.25 -8.88
N GLU A 48 -26.24 -12.88 -9.44
CA GLU A 48 -26.30 -13.47 -10.79
C GLU A 48 -27.33 -14.59 -10.86
N ASP A 49 -27.40 -15.45 -9.83
CA ASP A 49 -28.34 -16.58 -9.79
C ASP A 49 -29.79 -16.10 -9.64
N ILE A 50 -30.03 -15.02 -8.89
CA ILE A 50 -31.35 -14.36 -8.82
C ILE A 50 -31.68 -13.72 -10.17
N ALA A 51 -30.74 -13.02 -10.79
CA ALA A 51 -30.92 -12.40 -12.11
C ALA A 51 -31.32 -13.42 -13.18
N ALA A 52 -30.74 -14.62 -13.15
CA ALA A 52 -31.04 -15.70 -14.10
C ALA A 52 -32.45 -16.29 -13.93
N GLN A 53 -33.06 -16.13 -12.76
CA GLN A 53 -34.42 -16.60 -12.45
C GLN A 53 -35.47 -15.50 -12.62
N GLU A 54 -35.06 -14.26 -12.85
CA GLU A 54 -35.94 -13.11 -12.96
C GLU A 54 -36.62 -13.03 -14.33
N GLU A 55 -37.96 -12.98 -14.34
CA GLU A 55 -38.77 -12.94 -15.56
C GLU A 55 -38.83 -11.52 -16.16
N PHE A 56 -38.69 -10.48 -15.34
CA PHE A 56 -38.72 -9.09 -15.79
C PHE A 56 -37.35 -8.63 -16.33
N PRO A 57 -37.19 -8.46 -17.66
CA PRO A 57 -35.86 -8.32 -18.26
C PRO A 57 -35.01 -7.13 -17.77
N PRO A 58 -35.58 -5.92 -17.53
CA PRO A 58 -34.79 -4.80 -17.00
C PRO A 58 -34.23 -5.05 -15.60
N LEU A 59 -34.97 -5.78 -14.74
CA LEU A 59 -34.51 -6.11 -13.40
C LEU A 59 -33.47 -7.23 -13.44
N ALA A 60 -33.69 -8.26 -14.25
CA ALA A 60 -32.70 -9.31 -14.52
C ALA A 60 -31.37 -8.71 -14.98
N GLN A 61 -31.40 -7.77 -15.94
CA GLN A 61 -30.20 -7.08 -16.42
C GLN A 61 -29.51 -6.26 -15.32
N CYS A 62 -30.27 -5.55 -14.48
CA CYS A 62 -29.74 -4.76 -13.38
C CYS A 62 -29.02 -5.64 -12.35
N LEU A 63 -29.67 -6.72 -11.92
CA LEU A 63 -29.12 -7.67 -10.95
C LEU A 63 -27.88 -8.39 -11.50
N GLY A 64 -27.91 -8.82 -12.77
CA GLY A 64 -26.77 -9.45 -13.43
C GLY A 64 -25.58 -8.49 -13.54
N SER A 65 -25.82 -7.24 -13.94
CA SER A 65 -24.77 -6.21 -14.01
C SER A 65 -24.17 -5.90 -12.64
N LEU A 66 -24.99 -5.93 -11.58
CA LEU A 66 -24.52 -5.73 -10.21
C LEU A 66 -23.68 -6.93 -9.72
N GLY A 67 -24.07 -8.16 -10.06
CA GLY A 67 -23.30 -9.37 -9.80
C GLY A 67 -21.93 -9.34 -10.51
N GLU A 68 -21.90 -9.01 -11.79
CA GLU A 68 -20.64 -8.85 -12.55
C GLU A 68 -19.73 -7.77 -11.96
N CYS A 69 -20.30 -6.61 -11.59
CA CYS A 69 -19.55 -5.55 -10.90
C CYS A 69 -19.00 -6.04 -9.57
N GLY A 70 -19.79 -6.82 -8.81
CA GLY A 70 -19.40 -7.44 -7.56
C GLY A 70 -18.20 -8.37 -7.75
N GLN A 71 -18.20 -9.22 -8.77
CA GLN A 71 -17.06 -10.11 -9.03
C GLN A 71 -15.79 -9.39 -9.46
N LYS A 72 -15.92 -8.34 -10.28
CA LYS A 72 -14.77 -7.49 -10.62
C LYS A 72 -14.19 -6.83 -9.37
N LEU A 73 -15.04 -6.32 -8.48
CA LEU A 73 -14.58 -5.71 -7.23
C LEU A 73 -13.84 -6.70 -6.33
N VAL A 74 -14.31 -7.95 -6.22
CA VAL A 74 -13.65 -9.04 -5.48
C VAL A 74 -12.27 -9.29 -6.05
N SER A 75 -12.18 -9.49 -7.37
CA SER A 75 -10.93 -9.78 -8.09
C SER A 75 -9.90 -8.65 -7.94
N GLU A 76 -10.33 -7.40 -8.19
CA GLU A 76 -9.46 -6.22 -8.07
C GLU A 76 -9.04 -5.97 -6.62
N SER A 77 -9.93 -6.22 -5.65
CA SER A 77 -9.61 -6.10 -4.23
C SER A 77 -8.56 -7.13 -3.81
N HIS A 78 -8.63 -8.37 -4.30
CA HIS A 78 -7.59 -9.36 -4.05
C HIS A 78 -6.23 -8.86 -4.57
N ASP A 79 -6.17 -8.37 -5.81
CA ASP A 79 -4.92 -7.95 -6.42
C ASP A 79 -4.30 -6.72 -5.73
N VAL A 80 -5.14 -5.73 -5.42
CA VAL A 80 -4.69 -4.43 -4.88
C VAL A 80 -4.46 -4.49 -3.37
N MET A 81 -5.32 -5.19 -2.62
CA MET A 81 -5.37 -5.11 -1.15
C MET A 81 -4.80 -6.34 -0.44
N LEU A 82 -4.55 -7.45 -1.13
CA LEU A 82 -3.87 -8.62 -0.57
C LEU A 82 -2.44 -8.73 -1.12
N LEU A 83 -2.27 -8.93 -2.43
CA LEU A 83 -0.98 -9.33 -3.01
C LEU A 83 0.13 -8.27 -2.91
N ARG A 84 -0.16 -7.00 -3.23
CA ARG A 84 0.83 -5.91 -3.13
C ARG A 84 1.21 -5.55 -1.70
N PRO A 85 0.26 -5.21 -0.81
CA PRO A 85 0.63 -4.78 0.54
C PRO A 85 1.22 -5.92 1.37
N GLU A 86 0.79 -7.18 1.17
CA GLU A 86 1.43 -8.32 1.84
C GLU A 86 2.90 -8.44 1.45
N SER A 87 3.20 -8.45 0.16
CA SER A 87 4.58 -8.61 -0.33
C SER A 87 5.47 -7.43 0.07
N GLU A 88 4.97 -6.20 0.02
CA GLU A 88 5.71 -5.00 0.44
C GLU A 88 5.96 -4.97 1.95
N ILE A 89 4.95 -5.31 2.76
CA ILE A 89 5.09 -5.28 4.22
C ILE A 89 6.00 -6.41 4.71
N LEU A 90 5.83 -7.63 4.19
CA LEU A 90 6.69 -8.76 4.55
C LEU A 90 8.15 -8.48 4.16
N LEU A 91 8.39 -7.95 2.96
CA LEU A 91 9.73 -7.60 2.50
C LEU A 91 10.37 -6.52 3.40
N ALA A 92 9.62 -5.48 3.77
CA ALA A 92 10.11 -4.45 4.68
C ALA A 92 10.43 -4.99 6.08
N VAL A 93 9.57 -5.87 6.62
CA VAL A 93 9.80 -6.52 7.92
C VAL A 93 11.05 -7.41 7.87
N THR A 94 11.20 -8.24 6.83
CA THR A 94 12.39 -9.09 6.64
C THR A 94 13.65 -8.25 6.53
N GLN A 95 13.64 -7.15 5.76
CA GLN A 95 14.78 -6.25 5.64
C GLN A 95 15.17 -5.62 6.98
N ILE A 96 14.21 -5.19 7.80
CA ILE A 96 14.48 -4.65 9.14
C ILE A 96 15.10 -5.73 10.03
N GLN A 97 14.59 -6.96 9.95
CA GLN A 97 15.07 -8.06 10.77
C GLN A 97 16.51 -8.46 10.39
N ASP A 98 16.79 -8.60 9.10
CA ASP A 98 18.07 -9.04 8.57
C ASP A 98 19.15 -7.95 8.62
N TRP A 99 18.79 -6.68 8.41
CA TRP A 99 19.78 -5.60 8.29
C TRP A 99 19.99 -4.84 9.60
N ALA A 100 18.98 -4.78 10.47
CA ALA A 100 19.06 -4.05 11.72
C ALA A 100 19.13 -5.00 12.93
N ILE A 101 18.14 -5.86 13.12
CA ILE A 101 17.97 -6.60 14.38
C ILE A 101 19.03 -7.71 14.53
N VAL A 102 19.16 -8.59 13.54
CA VAL A 102 20.12 -9.71 13.56
C VAL A 102 21.57 -9.23 13.67
N PRO A 103 22.05 -8.24 12.89
CA PRO A 103 23.43 -7.77 12.96
C PRO A 103 23.75 -7.04 14.27
N MET A 104 22.78 -6.36 14.88
CA MET A 104 22.95 -5.70 16.18
C MET A 104 23.02 -6.71 17.34
N LYS A 105 22.32 -7.85 17.21
CA LYS A 105 22.41 -8.99 18.13
C LYS A 105 23.72 -9.76 18.00
N GLN A 106 24.19 -9.98 16.77
CA GLN A 106 25.41 -10.76 16.48
C GLN A 106 26.73 -9.98 16.67
N GLY A 107 26.68 -8.66 16.87
CA GLY A 107 27.88 -7.84 17.06
C GLY A 107 28.62 -8.15 18.37
N SER A 108 29.63 -9.00 18.29
CA SER A 108 30.76 -9.08 19.21
C SER A 108 31.68 -7.86 18.99
N SER A 109 32.02 -7.17 20.07
CA SER A 109 32.82 -5.92 20.13
C SER A 109 32.15 -4.61 19.68
N ALA A 110 32.34 -3.57 20.51
CA ALA A 110 31.80 -2.22 20.34
C ALA A 110 32.26 -1.53 19.04
N LYS A 111 33.45 -1.89 18.52
CA LYS A 111 34.00 -1.32 17.28
C LYS A 111 33.20 -1.71 16.03
N GLU A 112 32.69 -2.94 15.97
CA GLU A 112 31.83 -3.37 14.87
C GLU A 112 30.45 -2.70 14.91
N LYS A 113 29.90 -2.54 16.12
CA LYS A 113 28.61 -1.84 16.29
C LYS A 113 28.69 -0.38 15.84
N GLU A 114 29.80 0.30 16.09
CA GLU A 114 30.01 1.67 15.63
C GLU A 114 30.16 1.77 14.11
N LYS A 115 30.92 0.85 13.49
CA LYS A 115 31.04 0.81 12.02
C LYS A 115 29.69 0.54 11.34
N LYS A 116 28.89 -0.38 11.89
CA LYS A 116 27.55 -0.73 11.40
C LYS A 116 26.57 0.45 11.56
N LEU A 117 26.60 1.17 12.68
CA LEU A 117 25.79 2.38 12.89
C LEU A 117 26.12 3.49 11.86
N ARG A 118 27.40 3.70 11.55
CA ARG A 118 27.81 4.67 10.51
C ARG A 118 27.28 4.27 9.13
N MET A 119 27.36 2.97 8.78
CA MET A 119 26.83 2.48 7.50
C MET A 119 25.32 2.67 7.37
N LEU A 120 24.54 2.38 8.42
CA LEU A 120 23.09 2.59 8.42
C LEU A 120 22.72 4.08 8.33
N SER A 121 23.48 4.95 9.01
CA SER A 121 23.32 6.40 8.89
C SER A 121 23.60 6.90 7.46
N ASP A 122 24.66 6.38 6.82
CA ASP A 122 24.98 6.74 5.45
C ASP A 122 23.94 6.23 4.45
N GLN A 123 23.40 5.04 4.67
CA GLN A 123 22.32 4.48 3.86
C GLN A 123 21.05 5.32 4.00
N LYS A 124 20.67 5.70 5.22
CA LYS A 124 19.53 6.60 5.46
C LYS A 124 19.69 7.93 4.72
N ARG A 125 20.87 8.55 4.78
CA ARG A 125 21.17 9.80 4.06
C ARG A 125 21.05 9.63 2.54
N ARG A 126 21.47 8.48 1.99
CA ARG A 126 21.34 8.20 0.55
C ARG A 126 19.87 8.10 0.13
N VAL A 127 19.02 7.46 0.94
CA VAL A 127 17.57 7.37 0.68
C VAL A 127 16.93 8.76 0.72
N GLU A 128 17.24 9.57 1.73
CA GLU A 128 16.75 10.95 1.84
C GLU A 128 17.15 11.80 0.63
N ASN A 129 18.38 11.66 0.14
CA ASN A 129 18.85 12.37 -1.07
C ASN A 129 18.10 11.93 -2.33
N VAL A 130 17.82 10.63 -2.49
CA VAL A 130 17.06 10.11 -3.63
C VAL A 130 15.62 10.62 -3.59
N ASN A 131 14.99 10.63 -2.41
CA ASN A 131 13.64 11.16 -2.25
C ASN A 131 13.59 12.65 -2.59
N ALA A 132 14.54 13.47 -2.11
CA ALA A 132 14.60 14.88 -2.45
C ALA A 132 14.76 15.12 -3.97
N LEU A 133 15.52 14.25 -4.65
CA LEU A 133 15.67 14.30 -6.11
C LEU A 133 14.36 13.94 -6.83
N LEU A 134 13.65 12.92 -6.35
CA LEU A 134 12.33 12.54 -6.88
C LEU A 134 11.30 13.65 -6.69
N ASP A 135 11.29 14.29 -5.52
CA ASP A 135 10.42 15.43 -5.23
C ASP A 135 10.69 16.57 -6.20
N THR A 136 11.97 16.92 -6.41
CA THR A 136 12.40 17.94 -7.37
C THR A 136 11.95 17.61 -8.80
N HIS A 137 12.09 16.35 -9.22
CA HIS A 137 11.64 15.92 -10.55
C HIS A 137 10.12 15.94 -10.69
N THR A 138 9.39 15.60 -9.64
CA THR A 138 7.93 15.65 -9.59
C THR A 138 7.43 17.10 -9.69
N GLU A 139 8.04 18.02 -8.95
CA GLU A 139 7.75 19.46 -9.04
C GLU A 139 8.05 20.02 -10.44
N ASN A 140 9.19 19.65 -11.02
CA ASN A 140 9.55 20.04 -12.38
C ASN A 140 8.59 19.49 -13.43
N PHE A 141 8.15 18.25 -13.26
CA PHE A 141 7.14 17.63 -14.12
C PHE A 141 5.81 18.36 -14.01
N GLU A 142 5.36 18.69 -12.80
CA GLU A 142 4.14 19.46 -12.56
C GLU A 142 4.21 20.87 -13.15
N HIS A 143 5.35 21.54 -12.99
CA HIS A 143 5.59 22.84 -13.60
C HIS A 143 5.54 22.77 -15.13
N TYR A 144 6.18 21.75 -15.73
CA TYR A 144 6.12 21.49 -17.16
C TYR A 144 4.69 21.20 -17.62
N ARG A 145 3.94 20.37 -16.88
CA ARG A 145 2.53 20.06 -17.17
C ARG A 145 1.67 21.32 -17.18
N VAL A 146 1.81 22.20 -16.19
CA VAL A 146 1.06 23.46 -16.13
C VAL A 146 1.45 24.44 -17.24
N LEU A 147 2.74 24.52 -17.59
CA LEU A 147 3.25 25.45 -18.60
C LEU A 147 2.98 24.98 -20.04
N LYS A 148 3.06 23.67 -20.29
CA LYS A 148 3.08 23.10 -21.65
C LYS A 148 1.87 22.22 -21.96
N MET A 149 1.18 21.70 -20.95
CA MET A 149 0.04 20.79 -21.12
C MET A 149 -1.31 21.40 -20.72
N LYS A 150 -1.42 22.74 -20.61
CA LYS A 150 -2.74 23.41 -20.59
C LYS A 150 -3.49 23.07 -21.88
N VAL A 151 -4.37 22.08 -21.79
CA VAL A 151 -5.43 21.86 -22.77
C VAL A 151 -6.28 23.13 -22.80
N SER A 152 -6.20 23.82 -23.92
CA SER A 152 -7.11 24.82 -24.47
C SER A 152 -8.44 24.97 -23.71
N GLN A 153 -8.54 25.95 -22.80
CA GLN A 153 -9.84 26.52 -22.38
C GLN A 153 -10.46 27.39 -23.49
N HIS A 154 -10.25 27.05 -24.77
CA HIS A 154 -10.72 27.83 -25.92
C HIS A 154 -11.78 27.12 -26.78
N CYS A 155 -12.37 26.03 -26.28
CA CYS A 155 -13.61 25.48 -26.84
C CYS A 155 -14.71 25.49 -25.77
N ARG A 156 -15.01 26.67 -25.19
CA ARG A 156 -16.35 26.91 -24.62
C ARG A 156 -17.28 27.19 -25.80
N SER A 157 -17.99 26.16 -26.26
CA SER A 157 -19.16 26.38 -27.11
C SER A 157 -20.20 27.18 -26.31
N PRO A 158 -20.73 28.29 -26.84
CA PRO A 158 -21.91 28.89 -26.25
C PRO A 158 -23.10 28.04 -26.72
N VAL A 159 -23.61 27.19 -25.84
CA VAL A 159 -24.98 26.68 -25.99
C VAL A 159 -25.89 27.91 -25.84
N ARG A 160 -26.32 28.48 -26.98
CA ARG A 160 -27.42 29.43 -27.00
C ARG A 160 -28.68 28.70 -26.57
N SER A 161 -29.17 29.04 -25.38
CA SER A 161 -30.57 28.87 -25.04
C SER A 161 -31.40 29.73 -26.01
N VAL A 162 -32.15 29.08 -26.89
CA VAL A 162 -33.30 29.72 -27.53
C VAL A 162 -34.54 29.13 -26.90
N VAL A 163 -35.05 29.88 -25.93
CA VAL A 163 -36.44 29.84 -25.50
C VAL A 163 -37.23 30.63 -26.55
N ARG A 164 -38.02 29.94 -27.36
CA ARG A 164 -39.39 30.26 -27.79
C ARG A 164 -39.82 29.33 -28.91
#